data_AF-A0AAV9CFE4-F1
#
_entry.id   AF-A0AAV9CFE4-F1
#
_cell.length_a   1.000
_cell.length_b   1.000
_cell.length_c   1.000
_cell.angle_alpha   90.00
_cell.angle_beta   90.00
_cell.angle_gamma   90.00
#
_symmetry.space_group_name_H-M   'P 1'
#
loop_
_entity.id
_entity.type
_entity.pdbx_description
1 polymer ?
#
loop_
_entity_poly.entity_id
_entity_poly.type
_entity_poly.pdbx_seq_one_letter_code
_entity_poly.pdbx_strand_id
1 'polypeptide(L)'
;MTRLSPDQVIRDQEDRQDPSSIISANLSHRALSDVSCLGGFANLERVDLSFNSLSDLEGLRSCVNLKWLSVVQNKLESLRGIEGLPKLTVGTYAYLK
;
A
#
# COMPACT_ATOMS: atom_id res chain seq x y z
N MET A 1 -11.98 -4.61 -11.48
CA MET A 1 -11.05 -4.14 -10.43
C MET A 1 -10.44 -5.37 -9.78
N THR A 2 -9.19 -5.27 -9.33
CA THR A 2 -8.41 -6.44 -8.92
C THR A 2 -8.17 -6.43 -7.41
N ARG A 3 -8.38 -7.57 -6.75
CA ARG A 3 -7.95 -7.79 -5.37
C ARG A 3 -6.49 -8.26 -5.37
N LEU A 4 -5.64 -7.57 -4.63
CA LEU A 4 -4.24 -7.94 -4.48
C LEU A 4 -4.13 -9.25 -3.70
N SER A 5 -3.37 -10.21 -4.21
CA SER A 5 -2.99 -11.42 -3.48
C SER A 5 -1.56 -11.31 -2.92
N PRO A 6 -1.22 -12.02 -1.82
CA PRO A 6 0.15 -12.06 -1.31
C PRO A 6 1.17 -12.46 -2.38
N ASP A 7 0.83 -13.42 -3.25
CA ASP A 7 1.70 -13.86 -4.34
C ASP A 7 2.02 -12.73 -5.32
N GLN A 8 1.10 -11.81 -5.58
CA GLN A 8 1.35 -10.67 -6.46
C GLN A 8 2.29 -9.63 -5.83
N VAL A 9 2.36 -9.56 -4.50
CA VAL A 9 3.31 -8.70 -3.79
C VAL A 9 4.73 -9.26 -3.92
N ILE A 10 4.87 -10.59 -3.81
CA ILE A 10 6.15 -11.29 -3.83
C ILE A 10 6.65 -11.51 -5.27
N ARG A 11 5.76 -11.75 -6.23
CA ARG A 11 6.10 -12.15 -7.61
C ARG A 11 7.00 -11.15 -8.33
N ASP A 12 6.83 -9.87 -8.07
CA ASP A 12 7.59 -8.81 -8.74
C ASP A 12 8.88 -8.44 -7.98
N GLN A 13 9.18 -9.15 -6.89
CA GLN A 13 10.47 -9.08 -6.22
C GLN A 13 11.41 -10.12 -6.86
N GLU A 14 12.58 -9.67 -7.30
CA GLU A 14 13.56 -10.49 -8.06
C GLU A 14 13.98 -11.76 -7.29
N ASP A 15 13.85 -11.73 -5.98
CA ASP A 15 14.22 -12.81 -5.10
C ASP A 15 12.97 -13.32 -4.37
N ARG A 16 12.63 -14.59 -4.58
CA ARG A 16 11.49 -15.28 -3.94
C ARG A 16 11.74 -15.37 -2.44
N GLN A 17 11.50 -14.29 -1.71
CA GLN A 17 11.75 -14.26 -0.28
C GLN A 17 10.47 -14.17 0.53
N ASP A 18 10.59 -14.79 1.70
CA ASP A 18 9.74 -14.69 2.86
C ASP A 18 8.98 -13.35 2.92
N PRO A 19 7.65 -13.34 3.10
CA PRO A 19 6.86 -12.13 3.32
C PRO A 19 7.45 -11.19 4.38
N SER A 20 8.22 -11.74 5.34
CA SER A 20 8.92 -10.96 6.37
C SER A 20 10.09 -10.14 5.83
N SER A 21 10.68 -10.45 4.66
CA SER A 21 11.79 -9.67 4.10
C SER A 21 11.34 -8.49 3.24
N ILE A 22 10.04 -8.40 2.93
CA ILE A 22 9.52 -7.34 2.06
C ILE A 22 9.46 -6.01 2.83
N ILE A 23 10.39 -5.13 2.47
CA ILE A 23 10.50 -3.77 3.02
C ILE A 23 9.86 -2.74 2.09
N SER A 24 9.88 -2.99 0.77
CA SER A 24 9.40 -2.06 -0.24
C SER A 24 8.63 -2.80 -1.32
N ALA A 25 7.47 -2.28 -1.73
CA ALA A 25 6.68 -2.85 -2.81
C ALA A 25 6.22 -1.77 -3.80
N ASN A 26 6.45 -2.00 -5.10
CA ASN A 26 5.84 -1.21 -6.17
C ASN A 26 4.62 -1.95 -6.70
N LEU A 27 3.43 -1.37 -6.47
CA LEU A 27 2.14 -1.93 -6.85
C LEU A 27 1.34 -0.94 -7.70
N SER A 28 2.03 0.01 -8.32
CA SER A 28 1.42 1.03 -9.17
C SER A 28 0.90 0.45 -10.49
N HIS A 29 -0.15 1.05 -11.06
CA HIS A 29 -0.74 0.66 -12.35
C HIS A 29 -1.28 -0.79 -12.44
N ARG A 30 -1.89 -1.30 -11.37
CA ARG A 30 -2.37 -2.69 -11.31
C ARG A 30 -3.89 -2.83 -11.23
N ALA A 31 -4.62 -1.72 -11.39
CA ALA A 31 -6.09 -1.65 -11.29
C ALA A 31 -6.63 -2.24 -9.97
N LEU A 32 -5.86 -2.09 -8.88
CA LEU A 32 -6.20 -2.63 -7.57
C LEU A 32 -7.37 -1.87 -6.95
N SER A 33 -8.31 -2.59 -6.34
CA SER A 33 -9.38 -2.02 -5.50
C SER A 33 -9.35 -2.53 -4.07
N ASP A 34 -8.59 -3.58 -3.78
CA ASP A 34 -8.44 -4.15 -2.44
C ASP A 34 -6.98 -4.54 -2.22
N VAL A 35 -6.38 -3.99 -1.15
CA VAL A 35 -4.99 -4.22 -0.72
C VAL A 35 -4.90 -4.79 0.69
N SER A 36 -5.98 -5.40 1.18
CA SER A 36 -6.07 -5.94 2.55
C SER A 36 -4.97 -6.98 2.87
N CYS A 37 -4.42 -7.65 1.86
CA CYS A 37 -3.31 -8.58 2.07
C CYS A 37 -2.02 -7.89 2.54
N LEU A 38 -1.87 -6.57 2.33
CA LEU A 38 -0.69 -5.81 2.77
C LEU A 38 -0.53 -5.81 4.30
N GLY A 39 -1.62 -5.95 5.05
CA GLY A 39 -1.57 -6.10 6.50
C GLY A 39 -0.77 -7.32 7.00
N GLY A 40 -0.50 -8.30 6.15
CA GLY A 40 0.36 -9.45 6.47
C GLY A 40 1.87 -9.18 6.33
N PHE A 41 2.28 -8.07 5.72
CA PHE A 41 3.68 -7.73 5.47
C PHE A 41 4.19 -6.77 6.57
N ALA A 42 4.46 -7.33 7.75
CA ALA A 42 4.76 -6.57 8.97
C ALA A 42 5.99 -5.64 8.86
N ASN A 43 6.93 -5.95 7.96
CA ASN A 43 8.16 -5.19 7.76
C ASN A 43 8.08 -4.18 6.60
N LEU A 44 6.90 -4.02 5.99
CA LEU A 44 6.70 -3.09 4.89
C LEU A 44 6.90 -1.63 5.37
N GLU A 45 7.88 -0.96 4.79
CA GLU A 45 8.23 0.43 5.08
C GLU A 45 7.86 1.39 3.95
N ARG A 46 7.82 0.91 2.70
CA ARG A 46 7.51 1.73 1.53
C ARG A 46 6.55 1.02 0.60
N VAL A 47 5.49 1.70 0.18
CA VAL A 47 4.57 1.16 -0.83
C VAL A 47 4.11 2.22 -1.81
N ASP A 48 4.22 1.91 -3.10
CA ASP A 48 3.61 2.70 -4.16
C ASP A 48 2.32 2.04 -4.63
N LEU A 49 1.18 2.67 -4.34
CA LEU A 49 -0.16 2.28 -4.76
C LEU A 49 -0.74 3.25 -5.80
N SER A 50 0.09 4.05 -6.45
CA SER A 50 -0.37 5.05 -7.42
C SER A 50 -1.04 4.42 -8.64
N PHE A 51 -1.94 5.15 -9.29
CA PHE A 51 -2.63 4.71 -10.51
C PHE A 51 -3.39 3.38 -10.34
N ASN A 52 -4.13 3.27 -9.23
CA ASN A 52 -5.02 2.15 -8.95
C ASN A 52 -6.48 2.63 -8.85
N SER A 53 -7.36 1.86 -8.23
CA SER A 53 -8.78 2.17 -8.07
C SER A 53 -9.23 1.98 -6.62
N LEU A 54 -8.36 2.28 -5.66
CA LEU A 54 -8.66 2.18 -4.23
C LEU A 54 -9.66 3.28 -3.82
N SER A 55 -10.66 2.89 -3.05
CA SER A 55 -11.65 3.78 -2.42
C SER A 55 -11.35 4.09 -0.95
N ASP A 56 -10.55 3.23 -0.31
CA ASP A 56 -10.09 3.37 1.07
C ASP A 56 -8.69 2.75 1.22
N LEU A 57 -8.09 2.93 2.41
CA LEU A 57 -6.78 2.43 2.76
C LEU A 57 -6.81 1.51 3.99
N GLU A 58 -7.97 0.94 4.35
CA GLU A 58 -8.13 0.12 5.57
C GLU A 58 -7.19 -1.10 5.56
N GLY A 59 -6.86 -1.62 4.38
CA GLY A 59 -5.89 -2.70 4.21
C GLY A 59 -4.45 -2.39 4.66
N LEU A 60 -4.12 -1.12 4.91
CA LEU A 60 -2.80 -0.67 5.40
C LEU A 60 -2.73 -0.46 6.91
N ARG A 61 -3.85 -0.57 7.63
CA ARG A 61 -3.94 -0.22 9.06
C ARG A 61 -2.96 -0.98 9.96
N SER A 62 -2.58 -2.21 9.58
CA SER A 62 -1.63 -3.05 10.32
C SER A 62 -0.16 -2.83 9.92
N CYS A 63 0.12 -2.03 8.89
CA CYS A 63 1.48 -1.75 8.41
C CYS A 63 2.17 -0.70 9.30
N VAL A 64 2.35 -1.00 10.58
CA VAL A 64 2.89 -0.06 11.60
C VAL A 64 4.31 0.45 11.31
N ASN A 65 5.04 -0.24 10.43
CA ASN A 65 6.38 0.14 9.98
C ASN A 65 6.38 1.03 8.74
N LEU A 66 5.23 1.31 8.13
CA LEU A 66 5.12 2.09 6.91
C LEU A 66 5.60 3.54 7.14
N LYS A 67 6.60 3.94 6.36
CA LYS A 67 7.24 5.26 6.40
C LYS A 67 6.85 6.12 5.19
N TRP A 68 6.65 5.49 4.04
CA TRP A 68 6.32 6.15 2.79
C TRP A 68 5.18 5.43 2.06
N LEU A 69 4.21 6.22 1.59
CA LEU A 69 3.03 5.76 0.88
C LEU A 69 2.72 6.73 -0.25
N SER A 70 2.58 6.24 -1.47
CA SER A 70 1.95 6.99 -2.56
C SER A 70 0.63 6.36 -2.95
N VAL A 71 -0.40 7.20 -3.06
CA VAL A 71 -1.78 6.83 -3.46
C VAL A 71 -2.31 7.72 -4.57
N VAL A 72 -1.41 8.38 -5.29
CA VAL A 72 -1.73 9.30 -6.39
C VAL A 72 -2.60 8.60 -7.44
N GLN A 73 -3.60 9.29 -7.98
CA GLN A 73 -4.55 8.71 -8.95
C GLN A 73 -5.21 7.41 -8.46
N ASN A 74 -5.87 7.50 -7.30
CA ASN A 74 -6.87 6.53 -6.84
C ASN A 74 -8.25 7.18 -6.77
N LYS A 75 -9.24 6.49 -6.22
CA LYS A 75 -10.61 6.97 -6.02
C LYS A 75 -10.89 7.26 -4.54
N LEU A 76 -9.85 7.69 -3.81
CA LEU A 76 -9.93 7.97 -2.39
C LEU A 76 -10.68 9.28 -2.15
N GLU A 77 -11.73 9.22 -1.34
CA GLU A 77 -12.44 10.41 -0.82
C GLU A 77 -11.90 10.83 0.56
N SER A 78 -11.13 9.95 1.20
CA SER A 78 -10.49 10.19 2.50
C SER A 78 -9.21 9.37 2.63
N LEU A 79 -8.41 9.69 3.63
CA LEU A 79 -7.23 8.92 4.02
C LEU A 79 -7.54 7.89 5.12
N ARG A 80 -8.78 7.39 5.14
CA ARG A 80 -9.21 6.42 6.14
C ARG A 80 -8.46 5.09 6.01
N GLY A 81 -7.93 4.60 7.13
CA GLY A 81 -7.15 3.37 7.23
C GLY A 81 -5.66 3.59 7.51
N ILE A 82 -5.17 4.84 7.46
CA ILE A 82 -3.75 5.18 7.71
C ILE A 82 -3.56 6.22 8.83
N GLU A 83 -4.63 6.71 9.47
CA GLU A 83 -4.56 7.79 10.47
C GLU A 83 -3.76 7.40 11.73
N GLY A 84 -3.67 6.10 12.02
CA GLY A 84 -2.97 5.56 13.19
C GLY A 84 -1.56 5.07 12.92
N LEU A 85 -1.00 5.26 11.71
CA LEU A 85 0.33 4.74 11.37
C LEU A 85 1.43 5.66 11.92
N PRO A 86 2.17 5.24 12.97
CA PRO A 86 3.00 6.16 13.76
C PRO A 86 4.27 6.62 13.04
N LYS A 87 4.70 5.88 12.01
CA LYS A 87 5.92 6.16 11.24
C LYS A 87 5.64 6.80 9.88
N LEU A 88 4.37 6.92 9.49
CA LEU A 88 4.00 7.35 8.16
C LEU A 88 4.20 8.86 8.04
N THR A 89 5.13 9.27 7.18
CA THR A 89 5.29 10.68 6.83
C THR A 89 4.41 10.97 5.63
N VAL A 90 3.23 11.55 5.86
CA VAL A 90 2.37 12.00 4.75
C VAL A 90 3.05 13.22 4.11
N GLY A 91 3.68 13.02 2.95
CA GLY A 91 4.11 14.11 2.10
C GLY A 91 2.86 14.83 1.59
N THR A 92 2.57 16.01 2.13
CA THR A 92 1.42 16.85 1.79
C THR A 92 1.50 17.34 0.33
N TYR A 93 1.16 16.50 -0.63
CA TYR A 93 0.85 16.86 -2.02
C TYR A 93 -0.39 16.11 -2.55
N ALA A 94 -1.17 15.46 -1.67
CA ALA A 94 -2.46 14.91 -2.06
C ALA A 94 -3.47 16.07 -2.15
N TYR A 95 -3.66 16.57 -3.37
CA TYR A 95 -4.83 17.36 -3.74
C TYR A 95 -6.06 16.50 -3.48
N LEU A 96 -6.68 16.66 -2.30
CA LEU A 96 -8.10 16.42 -2.15
C LEU A 96 -8.76 17.51 -3.02
N LYS A 97 -9.34 17.12 -4.16
CA LYS A 97 -10.29 17.97 -4.88
C LYS A 97 -11.68 17.70 -4.35
#